data_AF-A0A932WCU5-F1
#
_entry.id   AF-A0A932WCU5-F1
#
_cell.length_a   1.000
_cell.length_b   1.000
_cell.length_c   1.000
_cell.angle_alpha   90.00
_cell.angle_beta   90.00
_cell.angle_gamma   90.00
#
_symmetry.space_group_name_H-M   'P 1'
#
loop_
_entity.id
_entity.type
_entity.pdbx_description
1 polymer ?
#
loop_
_entity_poly.entity_id
_entity_poly.type
_entity_poly.pdbx_seq_one_letter_code
_entity_poly.pdbx_strand_id
1 'polypeptide(L)' 'MKKSILTIAGADPSGGAGIQRDLQTFEDFGLRGLSV' A
#
# COMPACT_ATOMS: atom_id res chain seq x y z
N MET A 1 -9.05 -7.45 -15.05
CA MET A 1 -7.90 -7.95 -14.26
C MET A 1 -7.23 -6.75 -13.59
N LYS A 2 -7.16 -6.67 -12.26
CA LYS A 2 -6.52 -5.52 -11.57
C LYS A 2 -5.00 -5.59 -11.74
N LYS A 3 -4.35 -4.44 -12.01
CA LYS A 3 -2.87 -4.35 -12.01
C LYS A 3 -2.35 -4.44 -10.58
N SER A 4 -1.25 -5.16 -10.40
CA SER A 4 -0.57 -5.31 -9.10
C SER A 4 0.57 -4.29 -9.00
N ILE A 5 0.73 -3.68 -7.82
CA ILE A 5 1.85 -2.79 -7.47
C ILE A 5 2.51 -3.29 -6.19
N LEU A 6 3.84 -3.22 -6.14
CA LEU A 6 4.64 -3.51 -4.96
C LEU A 6 5.11 -2.21 -4.30
N THR A 7 4.85 -2.06 -3.00
CA THR A 7 5.55 -1.06 -2.16
C THR A 7 6.63 -1.75 -1.32
N ILE A 8 7.69 -1.00 -1.03
CA ILE A 8 8.77 -1.39 -0.10
C ILE A 8 8.96 -0.20 0.84
N ALA A 9 8.47 -0.33 2.06
CA ALA A 9 8.45 0.74 3.05
C ALA A 9 8.48 0.19 4.47
N GLY A 10 8.78 1.05 5.45
CA GLY A 10 8.62 0.68 6.86
C GLY A 10 7.15 0.54 7.26
N ALA A 11 6.89 -0.24 8.32
CA ALA A 11 5.58 -0.24 8.97
C ALA A 11 5.50 0.89 10.00
N ASP A 12 4.43 1.69 9.94
CA ASP A 12 4.12 2.69 10.97
C ASP A 12 2.98 2.16 11.87
N PRO A 13 3.24 1.83 13.15
CA PRO A 13 2.21 1.31 14.06
C PRO A 13 1.04 2.27 14.32
N SER A 14 1.20 3.57 14.04
CA SER A 14 0.12 4.54 14.15
C SER A 14 -0.84 4.52 12.95
N GLY A 15 -0.42 3.91 11.83
CA GLY A 15 -1.18 3.84 10.58
C GLY A 15 -1.13 5.11 9.72
N GLY A 16 -0.38 6.14 10.11
CA GLY A 16 -0.30 7.42 9.39
C GLY A 16 0.62 7.41 8.17
N ALA A 17 1.58 6.49 8.11
CA ALA A 17 2.58 6.41 7.05
C ALA A 17 2.94 4.96 6.67
N GLY A 18 3.95 4.81 5.81
CA GLY A 18 4.53 3.51 5.47
C GLY A 18 3.62 2.59 4.67
N ILE A 19 3.83 1.28 4.82
CA ILE A 19 3.09 0.24 4.08
C ILE A 19 1.57 0.43 4.20
N GLN A 20 1.07 0.78 5.39
CA GLN A 20 -0.35 0.95 5.63
C GLN A 20 -0.94 2.04 4.73
N ARG A 21 -0.28 3.20 4.64
CA ARG A 21 -0.78 4.33 3.84
C ARG A 21 -0.59 4.13 2.34
N ASP A 22 0.49 3.46 1.94
CA ASP A 22 0.73 3.10 0.54
C ASP A 22 -0.35 2.14 0.02
N LEU A 23 -0.64 1.07 0.77
CA LEU A 23 -1.66 0.09 0.39
C LEU A 23 -3.06 0.73 0.29
N GLN A 24 -3.38 1.63 1.23
CA GLN A 24 -4.64 2.36 1.22
C GLN A 24 -4.74 3.28 -0.01
N THR A 25 -3.64 3.97 -0.35
CA THR A 25 -3.56 4.78 -1.58
C THR A 25 -3.77 3.92 -2.82
N PHE A 26 -3.17 2.72 -2.90
CA PHE A 26 -3.37 1.82 -4.04
C PHE A 26 -4.83 1.38 -4.17
N GLU A 27 -5.49 1.09 -3.06
CA GLU A 27 -6.92 0.74 -3.03
C GLU A 27 -7.81 1.89 -3.50
N ASP A 28 -7.51 3.13 -3.10
CA ASP A 28 -8.20 4.34 -3.55
C ASP A 28 -8.11 4.53 -5.08
N PHE A 29 -7.00 4.10 -5.70
CA PHE A 29 -6.81 4.07 -7.16
C PHE A 29 -7.31 2.78 -7.83
N GLY A 30 -7.96 1.87 -7.09
CA GLY A 30 -8.51 0.62 -7.62
C GLY A 30 -7.47 -0.44 -7.98
N LEU A 31 -6.24 -0.29 -7.49
CA LEU A 31 -5.10 -1.19 -7.73
C LEU A 31 -5.01 -2.26 -6.64
N ARG A 32 -4.29 -3.35 -6.93
CA ARG A 32 -3.96 -4.37 -5.92
C ARG A 32 -2.57 -4.09 -5.36
N GLY A 33 -2.49 -3.80 -4.07
CA GLY A 33 -1.22 -3.63 -3.37
C GLY A 33 -0.57 -4.95 -2.93
N LEU A 34 0.76 -4.99 -3.00
CA LEU A 34 1.65 -5.98 -2.40
C LEU A 34 2.70 -5.22 -1.59
N SER A 35 3.21 -5.81 -0.51
CA SER A 35 4.20 -5.15 0.35
C SER A 35 5.33 -6.10 0.72
N VAL A 36 6.53 -5.53 0.87
CA VAL A 36 7.74 -6.15 1.43
C VAL A 36 8.28 -5.24 2.53
#